data_AF-B8FR37-F1
#
_entry.id   AF-B8FR37-F1
#
_cell.length_a   1.000
_cell.length_b   1.000
_cell.length_c   1.000
_cell.angle_alpha   90.00
_cell.angle_beta   90.00
_cell.angle_gamma   90.00
#
_symmetry.space_group_name_H-M   'P 1'
#
loop_
_entity.id
_entity.type
_entity.pdbx_description
1 polymer ?
#
loop_
_entity_poly.entity_id
_entity_poly.type
_entity_poly.pdbx_seq_one_letter_code
_entity_poly.pdbx_strand_id
1 'polypeptide(L)'
;MTFPQELQAARLRLIKERPYLASAAWALQPAAKPGLGTLAVDMYWRLYYDPGVLSQWTPEIMGGVLYHEICHLLRDHPERMKYFNPQLSNLAADAEINDDLIREGVKFPVQPVTPQSLGLPDNLLAEEYYTALAGQEKQSADGSPENEQTDAPGQESDQNNRGNSHNENGQDAQAAERAHEKHGQGEKDPGKKDPMKKNSQSCEEEERPMPGSGRCGSCATGQRAPWEEEPPGKGSASGISPVEGELIRRDVAHQIEEQARGQGKVPGHLVRWAEEKLRPKIDWKKQLASAIRRTVADTAGATDYSYSRPSRRQGKVGKGEVILPSLRRPVPAVAIIADTSASISDSMLARTLAEISGILKALGQQEGVQVLAVDHTVQSCRRMFRPEQIRLAGGGGTDMGAGLEGASRLRPLPQVGIVLTDGYTSWPPQPPQGMRVIVVLSGEGTAPDWAKVIQMSV
;
A
#
# COMPACT_ATOMS: atom_id res chain seq x y z
N MET A 1 12.87 -25.76 22.41
CA MET A 1 12.47 -26.99 21.70
C MET A 1 13.34 -27.12 20.47
N THR A 2 13.85 -28.32 20.17
CA THR A 2 14.65 -28.59 18.97
C THR A 2 13.73 -28.98 17.82
N PHE A 3 14.03 -28.52 16.60
CA PHE A 3 13.31 -28.95 15.40
C PHE A 3 13.42 -30.48 15.19
N PRO A 4 12.42 -31.14 14.60
CA PRO A 4 12.57 -32.48 14.02
C PRO A 4 13.70 -32.55 12.99
N GLN A 5 14.30 -33.73 12.82
CA GLN A 5 15.47 -33.92 11.96
C GLN A 5 15.20 -33.53 10.49
N GLU A 6 14.00 -33.81 10.00
CA GLU A 6 13.55 -33.51 8.65
C GLU A 6 13.48 -32.01 8.39
N LEU A 7 12.96 -31.25 9.36
CA LEU A 7 12.92 -29.79 9.28
C LEU A 7 14.31 -29.17 9.46
N GLN A 8 15.18 -29.75 10.30
CA GLN A 8 16.58 -29.33 10.37
C GLN A 8 17.28 -29.50 9.02
N ALA A 9 17.06 -30.63 8.33
CA ALA A 9 17.61 -30.90 7.01
C ALA A 9 17.07 -29.91 5.96
N ALA A 10 15.77 -29.63 5.97
CA ALA A 10 15.14 -28.65 5.07
C ALA A 10 15.72 -27.23 5.27
N ARG A 11 15.84 -26.79 6.54
CA ARG A 11 16.41 -25.48 6.88
C ARG A 11 17.88 -25.37 6.48
N LEU A 12 18.68 -26.42 6.75
CA LEU A 12 20.08 -26.44 6.34
C LEU A 12 20.22 -26.41 4.81
N ARG A 13 19.38 -27.13 4.08
CA ARG A 13 19.36 -27.10 2.62
C ARG A 13 19.05 -25.70 2.10
N LEU A 14 17.98 -25.08 2.61
CA LEU A 14 17.57 -23.73 2.23
C LEU A 14 18.72 -22.73 2.40
N ILE A 15 19.41 -22.77 3.55
CA ILE A 15 20.50 -21.84 3.87
C ILE A 15 21.76 -22.12 3.04
N LYS A 16 22.04 -23.39 2.69
CA LYS A 16 23.17 -23.70 1.79
C LYS A 16 22.96 -23.12 0.39
N GLU A 17 21.72 -23.14 -0.10
CA GLU A 17 21.37 -22.57 -1.40
C GLU A 17 21.22 -21.04 -1.34
N ARG A 18 20.71 -20.52 -0.21
CA ARG A 18 20.36 -19.10 0.01
C ARG A 18 20.88 -18.63 1.38
N PRO A 19 22.19 -18.38 1.52
CA PRO A 19 22.79 -18.10 2.83
C PRO A 19 22.25 -16.83 3.48
N TYR A 20 21.83 -15.86 2.68
CA TYR A 20 21.24 -14.60 3.15
C TYR A 20 19.89 -14.78 3.86
N LEU A 21 19.24 -15.95 3.79
CA LEU A 21 18.03 -16.27 4.55
C LEU A 21 18.33 -16.90 5.92
N ALA A 22 19.60 -17.06 6.30
CA ALA A 22 19.98 -17.77 7.52
C ALA A 22 19.29 -17.20 8.76
N SER A 23 19.38 -15.88 8.96
CA SER A 23 18.80 -15.22 10.14
C SER A 23 17.29 -15.44 10.22
N ALA A 24 16.58 -15.31 9.09
CA ALA A 24 15.15 -15.57 9.05
C ALA A 24 14.81 -17.04 9.32
N ALA A 25 15.53 -17.96 8.68
CA ALA A 25 15.30 -19.39 8.86
C ALA A 25 15.55 -19.83 10.31
N TRP A 26 16.61 -19.34 10.98
CA TRP A 26 16.93 -19.64 12.39
C TRP A 26 16.05 -18.94 13.41
N ALA A 27 15.43 -17.83 13.03
CA ALA A 27 14.45 -17.14 13.85
C ALA A 27 13.14 -17.92 14.01
N LEU A 28 12.75 -18.74 13.01
CA LEU A 28 11.51 -19.53 13.08
C LEU A 28 11.51 -20.47 14.31
N GLN A 29 10.45 -20.40 15.10
CA GLN A 29 10.28 -21.19 16.32
C GLN A 29 9.35 -22.39 16.05
N PRO A 30 9.78 -23.64 16.28
CA PRO A 30 8.97 -24.80 15.94
C PRO A 30 7.86 -25.02 16.96
N ALA A 31 6.63 -25.20 16.48
CA ALA A 31 5.45 -25.53 17.27
C ALA A 31 4.74 -26.75 16.66
N ALA A 32 4.79 -27.90 17.34
CA ALA A 32 4.15 -29.11 16.85
C ALA A 32 2.62 -28.96 16.93
N LYS A 33 1.92 -29.21 15.82
CA LYS A 33 0.46 -29.19 15.72
C LYS A 33 -0.04 -30.45 14.98
N PRO A 34 -0.15 -31.59 15.68
CA PRO A 34 -0.65 -32.82 15.07
C PRO A 34 -2.04 -32.63 14.46
N GLY A 35 -2.24 -33.12 13.23
CA GLY A 35 -3.49 -33.00 12.49
C GLY A 35 -3.64 -31.72 11.66
N LEU A 36 -2.63 -30.82 11.66
CA LEU A 36 -2.63 -29.63 10.81
C LEU A 36 -2.55 -29.99 9.31
N GLY A 37 -1.94 -31.14 8.96
CA GLY A 37 -1.83 -31.61 7.58
C GLY A 37 -0.86 -30.84 6.69
N THR A 38 -0.06 -29.91 7.25
CA THR A 38 0.91 -29.09 6.52
C THR A 38 1.94 -28.45 7.48
N LEU A 39 2.78 -27.56 6.94
CA LEU A 39 3.48 -26.50 7.67
C LEU A 39 2.69 -25.19 7.55
N ALA A 40 2.82 -24.28 8.52
CA ALA A 40 2.30 -22.92 8.42
C ALA A 40 3.07 -21.98 9.35
N VAL A 41 3.08 -20.69 9.07
CA VAL A 41 3.77 -19.70 9.92
C VAL A 41 2.80 -18.59 10.31
N ASP A 42 2.95 -18.08 11.54
CA ASP A 42 2.21 -16.90 11.98
C ASP A 42 3.05 -15.62 11.96
N MET A 43 2.40 -14.47 12.18
CA MET A 43 3.06 -13.17 12.25
C MET A 43 4.14 -13.06 13.35
N TYR A 44 4.19 -14.01 14.30
CA TYR A 44 5.15 -14.07 15.40
C TYR A 44 6.28 -15.05 15.13
N TRP A 45 6.50 -15.45 13.86
CA TRP A 45 7.59 -16.33 13.45
C TRP A 45 7.52 -17.74 14.07
N ARG A 46 6.34 -18.19 14.52
CA ARG A 46 6.15 -19.57 14.95
C ARG A 46 5.84 -20.42 13.73
N LEU A 47 6.65 -21.43 13.48
CA LEU A 47 6.43 -22.45 12.48
C LEU A 47 5.61 -23.59 13.09
N TYR A 48 4.33 -23.63 12.75
CA TYR A 48 3.48 -24.77 13.04
C TYR A 48 3.75 -25.88 12.06
N TYR A 49 3.88 -27.10 12.55
CA TYR A 49 4.11 -28.27 11.70
C TYR A 49 3.32 -29.47 12.20
N ASP A 50 2.74 -30.21 11.27
CA ASP A 50 2.22 -31.54 11.55
C ASP A 50 3.36 -32.57 11.47
N PRO A 51 3.70 -33.29 12.56
CA PRO A 51 4.68 -34.36 12.49
C PRO A 51 4.35 -35.43 11.42
N GLY A 52 3.07 -35.62 11.12
CA GLY A 52 2.60 -36.59 10.12
C GLY A 52 2.96 -36.25 8.67
N VAL A 53 3.26 -34.98 8.35
CA VAL A 53 3.66 -34.58 6.98
C VAL A 53 5.17 -34.62 6.76
N LEU A 54 5.98 -34.63 7.82
CA LEU A 54 7.44 -34.58 7.72
C LEU A 54 8.05 -35.80 7.02
N SER A 55 7.39 -36.96 7.14
CA SER A 55 7.79 -38.19 6.45
C SER A 55 7.27 -38.28 5.01
N GLN A 56 6.33 -37.42 4.62
CA GLN A 56 5.70 -37.42 3.30
C GLN A 56 6.43 -36.50 2.32
N TRP A 57 6.97 -35.38 2.81
CA TRP A 57 7.63 -34.38 1.98
C TRP A 57 9.14 -34.53 2.00
N THR A 58 9.77 -34.27 0.85
CA THR A 58 11.24 -34.22 0.78
C THR A 58 11.76 -32.93 1.43
N PRO A 59 13.03 -32.90 1.89
CA PRO A 59 13.65 -31.67 2.39
C PRO A 59 13.65 -30.51 1.38
N GLU A 60 13.59 -30.81 0.08
CA GLU A 60 13.46 -29.81 -1.00
C GLU A 60 12.08 -29.14 -0.97
N ILE A 61 10.99 -29.92 -0.89
CA ILE A 61 9.62 -29.41 -0.82
C ILE A 61 9.40 -28.65 0.49
N MET A 62 9.85 -29.20 1.63
CA MET A 62 9.79 -28.50 2.92
C MET A 62 10.59 -27.20 2.88
N GLY A 63 11.77 -27.19 2.25
CA GLY A 63 12.56 -25.97 2.06
C GLY A 63 11.85 -24.91 1.23
N GLY A 64 11.09 -25.31 0.21
CA GLY A 64 10.27 -24.41 -0.60
C GLY A 64 9.14 -23.77 0.19
N VAL A 65 8.40 -24.56 0.97
CA VAL A 65 7.34 -24.04 1.86
C VAL A 65 7.93 -23.09 2.92
N LEU A 66 9.07 -23.44 3.51
CA LEU A 66 9.74 -22.55 4.45
C LEU A 66 10.17 -21.22 3.80
N TYR A 67 10.67 -21.27 2.56
CA TYR A 67 11.07 -20.07 1.85
C TYR A 67 9.87 -19.17 1.55
N HIS A 68 8.74 -19.76 1.12
CA HIS A 68 7.47 -19.06 0.93
C HIS A 68 7.01 -18.32 2.18
N GLU A 69 6.95 -19.02 3.31
CA GLU A 69 6.50 -18.45 4.58
C GLU A 69 7.46 -17.37 5.10
N ILE A 70 8.78 -17.55 4.92
CA ILE A 70 9.78 -16.53 5.21
C ILE A 70 9.54 -15.28 4.34
N CYS A 71 9.19 -15.45 3.06
CA CYS A 71 8.90 -14.33 2.16
C CYS A 71 7.72 -13.47 2.63
N HIS A 72 6.67 -14.05 3.20
CA HIS A 72 5.58 -13.28 3.83
C HIS A 72 6.10 -12.41 4.97
N LEU A 73 6.92 -13.00 5.85
CA LEU A 73 7.50 -12.30 6.98
C LEU A 73 8.46 -11.20 6.54
N LEU A 74 9.32 -11.45 5.56
CA LEU A 74 10.28 -10.47 5.02
C LEU A 74 9.58 -9.28 4.36
N ARG A 75 8.54 -9.53 3.57
CA ARG A 75 7.74 -8.51 2.88
C ARG A 75 6.72 -7.80 3.79
N ASP A 76 6.69 -8.17 5.07
CA ASP A 76 5.79 -7.62 6.10
C ASP A 76 4.30 -7.65 5.70
N HIS A 77 3.90 -8.74 5.03
CA HIS A 77 2.50 -9.01 4.69
C HIS A 77 1.55 -8.95 5.89
N PRO A 78 1.92 -9.33 7.14
CA PRO A 78 1.01 -9.20 8.27
C PRO A 78 0.55 -7.76 8.48
N GLU A 79 1.47 -6.80 8.49
CA GLU A 79 1.14 -5.41 8.73
C GLU A 79 0.49 -4.76 7.49
N ARG A 80 0.92 -5.14 6.29
CA ARG A 80 0.36 -4.66 5.02
C ARG A 80 -1.09 -5.11 4.82
N MET A 81 -1.45 -6.33 5.25
CA MET A 81 -2.74 -6.96 4.94
C MET A 81 -3.77 -7.00 6.09
N LYS A 82 -3.40 -6.59 7.31
CA LYS A 82 -4.25 -6.73 8.51
C LYS A 82 -5.68 -6.17 8.44
N TYR A 83 -5.94 -5.17 7.61
CA TYR A 83 -7.25 -4.52 7.49
C TYR A 83 -8.02 -4.89 6.23
N PHE A 84 -7.49 -5.82 5.44
CA PHE A 84 -8.10 -6.27 4.20
C PHE A 84 -8.93 -7.54 4.42
N ASN A 85 -9.75 -7.91 3.42
CA ASN A 85 -10.43 -9.20 3.44
C ASN A 85 -9.39 -10.33 3.52
N PRO A 86 -9.46 -11.25 4.50
CA PRO A 86 -8.40 -12.23 4.74
C PRO A 86 -8.26 -13.26 3.60
N GLN A 87 -9.35 -13.61 2.91
CA GLN A 87 -9.30 -14.56 1.80
C GLN A 87 -8.59 -13.94 0.59
N LEU A 88 -9.03 -12.76 0.14
CA LEU A 88 -8.46 -12.08 -1.01
C LEU A 88 -7.02 -11.61 -0.75
N SER A 89 -6.73 -11.13 0.46
CA SER A 89 -5.38 -10.67 0.80
C SER A 89 -4.37 -11.81 0.84
N ASN A 90 -4.77 -13.01 1.26
CA ASN A 90 -3.89 -14.17 1.22
C ASN A 90 -3.57 -14.59 -0.21
N LEU A 91 -4.58 -14.66 -1.09
CA LEU A 91 -4.38 -14.92 -2.52
C LEU A 91 -3.45 -13.90 -3.17
N ALA A 92 -3.64 -12.61 -2.86
CA ALA A 92 -2.83 -11.53 -3.37
C ALA A 92 -1.38 -11.59 -2.86
N ALA A 93 -1.19 -11.87 -1.58
CA ALA A 93 0.12 -12.02 -0.94
C ALA A 93 0.89 -13.23 -1.50
N ASP A 94 0.20 -14.34 -1.74
CA ASP A 94 0.78 -15.52 -2.38
C ASP A 94 1.17 -15.24 -3.83
N ALA A 95 0.34 -14.51 -4.58
CA ALA A 95 0.66 -14.12 -5.96
C ALA A 95 1.91 -13.22 -6.07
N GLU A 96 2.12 -12.28 -5.12
CA GLU A 96 3.34 -11.45 -5.05
C GLU A 96 4.62 -12.27 -4.79
N ILE A 97 4.50 -13.43 -4.14
CA ILE A 97 5.65 -14.27 -3.75
C ILE A 97 5.92 -15.35 -4.79
N ASN A 98 4.87 -16.04 -5.25
CA ASN A 98 5.00 -17.29 -5.98
C ASN A 98 5.53 -17.11 -7.40
N ASP A 99 5.30 -15.97 -8.05
CA ASP A 99 5.88 -15.70 -9.37
C ASP A 99 7.42 -15.63 -9.33
N ASP A 100 7.96 -15.01 -8.28
CA ASP A 100 9.39 -14.99 -7.98
C ASP A 100 9.92 -16.38 -7.62
N LEU A 101 9.24 -17.10 -6.71
CA LEU A 101 9.71 -18.42 -6.26
C LEU A 101 9.69 -19.48 -7.35
N ILE A 102 8.68 -19.47 -8.23
CA ILE A 102 8.63 -20.37 -9.39
C ILE A 102 9.76 -20.05 -10.38
N ARG A 103 10.06 -18.77 -10.59
CA ARG A 103 11.18 -18.34 -11.46
C ARG A 103 12.54 -18.79 -10.90
N GLU A 104 12.65 -18.89 -9.58
CA GLU A 104 13.81 -19.49 -8.90
C GLU A 104 13.84 -21.03 -8.93
N GLY A 105 12.79 -21.69 -9.42
CA GLY A 105 12.69 -23.15 -9.46
C GLY A 105 12.32 -23.80 -8.12
N VAL A 106 11.68 -23.05 -7.21
CA VAL A 106 11.19 -23.58 -5.92
C VAL A 106 10.04 -24.56 -6.16
N LYS A 107 10.06 -25.68 -5.43
CA LYS A 107 9.03 -26.72 -5.51
C LYS A 107 8.04 -26.61 -4.36
N PHE A 108 6.77 -26.80 -4.68
CA PHE A 108 5.66 -26.77 -3.73
C PHE A 108 4.98 -28.15 -3.64
N PRO A 109 4.35 -28.47 -2.50
CA PRO A 109 3.61 -29.72 -2.33
C PRO A 109 2.28 -29.73 -3.12
N VAL A 110 1.73 -28.55 -3.39
CA VAL A 110 0.48 -28.31 -4.12
C VAL A 110 0.69 -27.20 -5.14
N GLN A 111 -0.25 -27.04 -6.08
CA GLN A 111 -0.18 -25.99 -7.10
C GLN A 111 -0.21 -24.60 -6.43
N PRO A 112 0.84 -23.78 -6.57
CA PRO A 112 0.87 -22.46 -5.96
C PRO A 112 -0.07 -21.49 -6.68
N VAL A 113 -0.65 -20.55 -5.94
CA VAL A 113 -1.39 -19.40 -6.46
C VAL A 113 -0.40 -18.47 -7.14
N THR A 114 -0.64 -18.19 -8.41
CA THR A 114 0.20 -17.31 -9.25
C THR A 114 -0.64 -16.20 -9.85
N PRO A 115 -0.02 -15.07 -10.26
CA PRO A 115 -0.72 -14.01 -10.97
C PRO A 115 -1.51 -14.55 -12.18
N GLN A 116 -0.91 -15.46 -12.95
CA GLN A 116 -1.55 -16.07 -14.12
C GLN A 116 -2.75 -16.94 -13.74
N SER A 117 -2.68 -17.69 -12.63
CA SER A 117 -3.84 -18.46 -12.14
C SER A 117 -5.02 -17.58 -11.70
N LEU A 118 -4.75 -16.30 -11.38
CA LEU A 118 -5.75 -15.29 -11.04
C LEU A 118 -6.18 -14.45 -12.25
N GLY A 119 -5.61 -14.69 -13.44
CA GLY A 119 -5.85 -13.88 -14.63
C GLY A 119 -5.27 -12.46 -14.56
N LEU A 120 -4.21 -12.27 -13.77
CA LEU A 120 -3.57 -10.97 -13.50
C LEU A 120 -2.12 -10.96 -14.02
N PRO A 121 -1.55 -9.78 -14.32
CA PRO A 121 -0.17 -9.68 -14.79
C PRO A 121 0.84 -9.93 -13.67
N ASP A 122 2.04 -10.39 -14.03
CA ASP A 122 3.13 -10.68 -13.09
C ASP A 122 3.75 -9.42 -12.48
N ASN A 123 4.47 -9.57 -11.37
CA ASN A 123 5.26 -8.54 -10.69
C ASN A 123 4.45 -7.33 -10.18
N LEU A 124 3.19 -7.51 -9.79
CA LEU A 124 2.45 -6.50 -9.03
C LEU A 124 2.69 -6.68 -7.53
N LEU A 125 2.45 -5.62 -6.75
CA LEU A 125 2.40 -5.70 -5.29
C LEU A 125 1.10 -6.36 -4.83
N ALA A 126 1.10 -6.97 -3.65
CA ALA A 126 -0.07 -7.65 -3.12
C ALA A 126 -1.27 -6.71 -2.92
N GLU A 127 -1.07 -5.41 -2.64
CA GLU A 127 -2.19 -4.45 -2.58
C GLU A 127 -2.81 -4.20 -3.95
N GLU A 128 -2.02 -4.24 -5.01
CA GLU A 128 -2.49 -4.10 -6.39
C GLU A 128 -3.25 -5.36 -6.83
N TYR A 129 -2.72 -6.55 -6.53
CA TYR A 129 -3.44 -7.81 -6.72
C TYR A 129 -4.76 -7.81 -5.95
N TYR A 130 -4.75 -7.42 -4.68
CA TYR A 130 -5.97 -7.32 -3.87
C TYR A 130 -6.99 -6.38 -4.50
N THR A 131 -6.56 -5.21 -4.96
CA THR A 131 -7.45 -4.22 -5.58
C THR A 131 -8.09 -4.77 -6.84
N ALA A 132 -7.33 -5.49 -7.67
CA ALA A 132 -7.84 -6.14 -8.87
C ALA A 132 -8.85 -7.24 -8.54
N LEU A 133 -8.55 -8.12 -7.59
CA LEU A 133 -9.44 -9.21 -7.15
C LEU A 133 -10.75 -8.66 -6.56
N ALA A 134 -10.67 -7.66 -5.68
CA ALA A 134 -11.85 -7.02 -5.10
C ALA A 134 -12.71 -6.30 -6.16
N GLY A 135 -12.09 -5.83 -7.25
CA GLY A 135 -12.78 -5.30 -8.42
C GLY A 135 -13.55 -6.37 -9.19
N GLN A 136 -12.93 -7.54 -9.40
CA GLN A 136 -13.55 -8.68 -10.09
C GLN A 136 -14.76 -9.24 -9.32
N GLU A 137 -14.69 -9.33 -7.98
CA GLU A 137 -15.82 -9.75 -7.15
C GLU A 137 -17.01 -8.80 -7.27
N LYS A 138 -16.77 -7.49 -7.26
CA LYS A 138 -17.82 -6.48 -7.41
C LYS A 138 -18.50 -6.53 -8.78
N GLN A 139 -17.73 -6.71 -9.85
CA GLN A 139 -18.27 -6.85 -11.21
C GLN A 139 -19.08 -8.14 -11.37
N SER A 140 -18.66 -9.22 -10.71
CA SER A 140 -19.40 -10.48 -10.70
C SER A 140 -20.71 -10.39 -9.90
N ALA A 141 -20.73 -9.56 -8.85
CA ALA A 141 -21.93 -9.29 -8.06
C ALA A 141 -22.96 -8.39 -8.79
N ASP A 142 -22.50 -7.39 -9.56
CA ASP A 142 -23.36 -6.47 -10.34
C ASP A 142 -23.86 -7.09 -11.66
N GLY A 143 -23.29 -8.21 -12.10
CA GLY A 143 -23.62 -8.90 -13.35
C GLY A 143 -24.71 -9.97 -13.27
N SER A 144 -25.38 -10.13 -12.12
CA SER A 144 -26.53 -11.03 -12.00
C SER A 144 -27.80 -10.32 -12.51
N PRO A 145 -28.46 -10.79 -13.59
CA PRO A 145 -29.69 -10.15 -14.04
C PRO A 145 -30.79 -10.37 -13.01
N GLU A 146 -31.27 -9.28 -12.41
CA GLU A 146 -32.57 -9.26 -11.76
C GLU A 146 -33.61 -9.67 -12.79
N ASN A 147 -34.36 -10.73 -12.46
CA ASN A 147 -35.48 -11.20 -13.24
C ASN A 147 -36.64 -10.19 -13.06
N GLU A 148 -36.52 -9.02 -13.68
CA GLU A 148 -37.61 -8.07 -13.77
C GLU A 148 -38.65 -8.61 -14.76
N GLN A 149 -39.75 -9.11 -14.19
CA GLN A 149 -41.03 -9.22 -14.88
C GLN A 149 -41.39 -7.85 -15.44
N THR A 150 -41.17 -7.69 -16.74
CA THR A 150 -41.66 -6.54 -17.49
C THR A 150 -43.17 -6.68 -17.68
N ASP A 151 -43.95 -6.08 -16.80
CA ASP A 151 -45.33 -5.71 -17.10
C ASP A 151 -45.31 -4.56 -18.11
N ALA A 152 -45.66 -4.88 -19.36
CA ALA A 152 -45.92 -3.88 -20.39
C ALA A 152 -47.36 -3.34 -20.28
N PRO A 153 -47.59 -2.05 -20.58
CA PRO A 153 -48.80 -1.33 -20.20
C PRO A 153 -49.97 -1.58 -21.14
N GLY A 154 -51.16 -1.72 -20.56
CA GLY A 154 -52.42 -1.85 -21.28
C GLY A 154 -52.83 -0.57 -22.01
N GLN A 155 -53.32 -0.74 -23.24
CA GLN A 155 -54.24 0.19 -23.88
C GLN A 155 -55.51 -0.57 -24.28
N GLU A 156 -56.62 0.03 -23.89
CA GLU A 156 -58.00 -0.41 -24.01
C GLU A 156 -58.43 -0.65 -25.46
N SER A 157 -59.31 -1.63 -25.68
CA SER A 157 -60.48 -1.42 -26.55
C SER A 157 -61.55 -2.49 -26.33
N ASP A 158 -62.72 -1.98 -25.95
CA ASP A 158 -64.09 -2.40 -26.29
C ASP A 158 -64.46 -3.88 -26.41
N GLN A 159 -65.36 -4.27 -25.51
CA GLN A 159 -66.29 -5.39 -25.68
C GLN A 159 -67.30 -5.10 -26.81
N ASN A 160 -67.39 -5.98 -27.81
CA ASN A 160 -68.62 -6.76 -28.07
C ASN A 160 -68.53 -7.65 -29.31
N ASN A 161 -68.74 -8.94 -29.07
CA ASN A 161 -69.73 -9.81 -29.73
C ASN A 161 -69.79 -9.88 -31.27
N ARG A 162 -69.42 -11.05 -31.82
CA ARG A 162 -70.20 -11.93 -32.72
C ARG A 162 -69.27 -12.75 -33.62
N GLY A 163 -69.55 -14.06 -33.77
CA GLY A 163 -68.96 -14.82 -34.87
C GLY A 163 -68.81 -16.31 -34.62
N ASN A 164 -69.95 -16.98 -34.52
CA ASN A 164 -70.20 -18.42 -34.59
C ASN A 164 -69.37 -19.23 -35.62
N SER A 165 -69.39 -20.57 -35.42
CA SER A 165 -69.33 -21.65 -36.43
C SER A 165 -67.94 -22.20 -36.80
N HIS A 166 -67.64 -23.50 -36.82
CA HIS A 166 -68.42 -24.76 -36.72
C HIS A 166 -67.43 -25.87 -36.27
N ASN A 167 -67.82 -26.77 -35.36
CA ASN A 167 -68.44 -28.10 -35.61
C ASN A 167 -67.40 -29.11 -36.16
N GLU A 168 -67.20 -30.34 -35.66
CA GLU A 168 -68.18 -31.32 -35.15
C GLU A 168 -67.56 -32.34 -34.18
N ASN A 169 -68.34 -32.66 -33.15
CA ASN A 169 -68.75 -33.97 -32.60
C ASN A 169 -67.75 -35.14 -32.53
N GLY A 170 -67.67 -35.92 -31.45
CA GLY A 170 -68.50 -35.95 -30.25
C GLY A 170 -68.41 -37.30 -29.55
N GLN A 171 -68.90 -37.31 -28.31
CA GLN A 171 -69.40 -38.43 -27.49
C GLN A 171 -68.41 -39.17 -26.58
N ASP A 172 -68.38 -38.68 -25.33
CA ASP A 172 -68.83 -39.36 -24.10
C ASP A 172 -68.69 -40.89 -24.01
N ALA A 173 -68.00 -41.35 -22.95
CA ALA A 173 -68.60 -42.25 -21.97
C ALA A 173 -67.72 -42.39 -20.71
N GLN A 174 -68.36 -42.25 -19.56
CA GLN A 174 -67.85 -42.63 -18.25
C GLN A 174 -67.81 -44.16 -18.08
N ALA A 175 -66.92 -44.61 -17.20
CA ALA A 175 -67.16 -45.56 -16.09
C ALA A 175 -66.26 -46.80 -16.03
N ALA A 176 -65.99 -47.16 -14.77
CA ALA A 176 -65.74 -48.49 -14.20
C ALA A 176 -64.30 -49.04 -14.12
N GLU A 177 -63.75 -48.93 -12.91
CA GLU A 177 -63.49 -50.05 -11.97
C GLU A 177 -62.67 -51.30 -12.38
N ARG A 178 -61.79 -51.66 -11.43
CA ARG A 178 -61.26 -53.00 -11.05
C ARG A 178 -59.88 -53.46 -11.57
N ALA A 179 -58.91 -53.35 -10.66
CA ALA A 179 -58.10 -54.41 -10.07
C ALA A 179 -57.75 -55.65 -10.91
N HIS A 180 -56.44 -55.90 -11.09
CA HIS A 180 -55.83 -57.16 -10.68
C HIS A 180 -54.29 -57.07 -10.60
N GLU A 181 -53.75 -57.54 -9.48
CA GLU A 181 -52.33 -57.87 -9.27
C GLU A 181 -51.92 -59.10 -10.10
N LYS A 182 -50.68 -59.17 -10.60
CA LYS A 182 -49.54 -59.92 -9.99
C LYS A 182 -48.37 -60.17 -10.96
N HIS A 183 -47.17 -59.88 -10.43
CA HIS A 183 -45.91 -60.64 -10.48
C HIS A 183 -45.15 -60.86 -11.81
N GLY A 184 -43.85 -60.53 -11.77
CA GLY A 184 -42.82 -61.30 -12.50
C GLY A 184 -41.59 -60.54 -12.99
N GLN A 185 -40.66 -60.23 -12.07
CA GLN A 185 -39.18 -60.25 -12.19
C GLN A 185 -38.45 -59.66 -13.42
N GLY A 186 -37.39 -58.88 -13.14
CA GLY A 186 -36.12 -59.00 -13.89
C GLY A 186 -35.56 -57.73 -14.55
N GLU A 187 -34.80 -56.97 -13.76
CA GLU A 187 -33.53 -56.29 -14.11
C GLU A 187 -33.39 -55.26 -15.27
N LYS A 188 -33.06 -54.03 -14.82
CA LYS A 188 -32.13 -52.99 -15.34
C LYS A 188 -32.76 -51.73 -15.95
N ASP A 189 -32.70 -50.62 -15.18
CA ASP A 189 -31.88 -49.40 -15.47
C ASP A 189 -32.26 -48.25 -14.48
N PRO A 190 -31.37 -47.69 -13.63
CA PRO A 190 -31.77 -46.74 -12.61
C PRO A 190 -31.65 -45.28 -13.09
N GLY A 191 -32.76 -44.73 -13.56
CA GLY A 191 -32.99 -43.29 -13.62
C GLY A 191 -33.74 -42.79 -12.38
N LYS A 192 -33.22 -41.74 -11.75
CA LYS A 192 -33.82 -40.84 -10.74
C LYS A 192 -34.06 -41.40 -9.32
N LYS A 193 -33.33 -40.81 -8.36
CA LYS A 193 -33.82 -40.60 -6.99
C LYS A 193 -33.50 -39.19 -6.52
N ASP A 194 -34.52 -38.63 -5.89
CA ASP A 194 -34.61 -37.34 -5.19
C ASP A 194 -33.48 -37.07 -4.17
N PRO A 195 -33.24 -35.79 -3.83
CA PRO A 195 -32.06 -35.36 -3.11
C PRO A 195 -32.19 -35.68 -1.62
N MET A 196 -31.47 -36.69 -1.16
CA MET A 196 -31.38 -37.04 0.26
C MET A 196 -29.99 -36.71 0.77
N LYS A 197 -29.93 -35.66 1.60
CA LYS A 197 -28.92 -35.32 2.62
C LYS A 197 -27.46 -35.49 2.19
N LYS A 198 -26.86 -34.39 1.70
CA LYS A 198 -25.41 -34.21 1.75
C LYS A 198 -24.98 -34.26 3.22
N ASN A 199 -24.18 -35.27 3.51
CA ASN A 199 -23.48 -35.49 4.76
C ASN A 199 -22.65 -34.24 5.09
N SER A 200 -22.75 -33.78 6.33
CA SER A 200 -22.00 -32.67 6.93
C SER A 200 -20.52 -33.03 7.09
N GLN A 201 -19.79 -33.12 5.97
CA GLN A 201 -18.35 -33.36 5.93
C GLN A 201 -17.59 -32.27 5.15
N SER A 202 -18.27 -31.22 4.69
CA SER A 202 -17.65 -30.13 3.91
C SER A 202 -17.05 -28.99 4.77
N CYS A 203 -17.12 -29.07 6.10
CA CYS A 203 -16.69 -27.96 6.97
C CYS A 203 -15.23 -28.09 7.46
N GLU A 204 -14.62 -29.28 7.40
CA GLU A 204 -13.27 -29.51 7.96
C GLU A 204 -12.13 -29.31 6.94
N GLU A 205 -12.40 -29.46 5.64
CA GLU A 205 -11.41 -29.18 4.58
C GLU A 205 -11.21 -27.66 4.37
N GLU A 206 -12.26 -26.87 4.61
CA GLU A 206 -12.26 -25.41 4.48
C GLU A 206 -11.46 -24.69 5.57
N GLU A 207 -10.82 -25.37 6.54
CA GLU A 207 -10.03 -24.75 7.63
C GLU A 207 -8.53 -25.09 7.64
N ARG A 208 -8.07 -26.01 6.78
CA ARG A 208 -6.65 -26.43 6.74
C ARG A 208 -5.75 -25.41 6.03
N PRO A 209 -4.56 -25.07 6.59
CA PRO A 209 -3.63 -24.20 5.89
C PRO A 209 -3.10 -24.86 4.62
N MET A 210 -2.82 -24.05 3.61
CA MET A 210 -2.22 -24.47 2.34
C MET A 210 -1.20 -23.40 1.93
N PRO A 211 0.04 -23.48 2.45
CA PRO A 211 1.12 -22.57 2.09
C PRO A 211 1.32 -22.48 0.59
N GLY A 212 1.34 -21.25 0.08
CA GLY A 212 1.46 -20.96 -1.34
C GLY A 212 0.19 -21.18 -2.15
N SER A 213 -0.91 -21.65 -1.56
CA SER A 213 -2.20 -21.87 -2.25
C SER A 213 -3.36 -21.07 -1.64
N GLY A 214 -3.07 -19.87 -1.16
CA GLY A 214 -4.03 -18.87 -0.68
C GLY A 214 -4.40 -18.98 0.79
N ARG A 215 -3.67 -19.78 1.58
CA ARG A 215 -4.06 -20.11 2.96
C ARG A 215 -2.86 -20.27 3.92
N CYS A 216 -1.97 -19.29 3.96
CA CYS A 216 -0.75 -19.34 4.76
C CYS A 216 -0.93 -19.00 6.26
N GLY A 217 -2.06 -18.39 6.65
CA GLY A 217 -2.33 -17.94 8.02
C GLY A 217 -2.04 -16.45 8.22
N SER A 218 -1.74 -16.06 9.47
CA SER A 218 -1.56 -14.65 9.83
C SER A 218 -0.26 -14.03 9.33
N CYS A 219 0.73 -14.84 8.92
CA CYS A 219 1.91 -14.34 8.21
C CYS A 219 1.54 -13.62 6.91
N ALA A 220 0.44 -14.01 6.25
CA ALA A 220 -0.01 -13.43 4.99
C ALA A 220 -1.06 -12.34 5.18
N THR A 221 -1.92 -12.48 6.18
CA THR A 221 -3.12 -11.64 6.33
C THR A 221 -3.06 -10.66 7.49
N GLY A 222 -2.16 -10.86 8.46
CA GLY A 222 -2.14 -10.11 9.72
C GLY A 222 -3.30 -10.43 10.66
N GLN A 223 -4.13 -11.41 10.32
CA GLN A 223 -5.31 -11.82 11.07
C GLN A 223 -5.11 -13.24 11.58
N ARG A 224 -5.29 -13.42 12.90
CA ARG A 224 -5.03 -14.71 13.55
C ARG A 224 -5.93 -15.81 13.01
N ALA A 225 -5.35 -16.93 12.62
CA ALA A 225 -6.10 -18.12 12.20
C ALA A 225 -6.49 -19.01 13.41
N PRO A 226 -7.57 -19.81 13.32
CA PRO A 226 -8.06 -20.62 14.45
C PRO A 226 -7.04 -21.63 15.02
N TRP A 227 -6.12 -22.12 14.18
CA TRP A 227 -5.10 -23.10 14.57
C TRP A 227 -3.86 -22.48 15.23
N GLU A 228 -3.69 -21.16 15.13
CA GLU A 228 -2.54 -20.43 15.69
C GLU A 228 -2.66 -20.29 17.21
N GLU A 229 -1.53 -20.30 17.90
CA GLU A 229 -1.47 -19.97 19.32
C GLU A 229 -1.81 -18.50 19.58
N GLU A 230 -2.21 -18.20 20.82
CA GLU A 230 -2.42 -16.82 21.25
C GLU A 230 -1.16 -15.96 21.08
N PRO A 231 -1.31 -14.64 20.88
CA PRO A 231 -0.17 -13.73 20.78
C PRO A 231 0.81 -13.87 21.95
N PRO A 232 2.13 -13.69 21.71
CA PRO A 232 3.12 -13.66 22.77
C PRO A 232 2.78 -12.57 23.79
N GLY A 233 2.52 -12.98 25.03
CA GLY A 233 2.25 -12.11 26.17
C GLY A 233 3.33 -12.23 27.24
N LYS A 234 3.24 -11.45 28.32
CA LYS A 234 4.21 -11.45 29.44
C LYS A 234 4.41 -12.81 30.15
N GLY A 235 3.66 -13.85 29.79
CA GLY A 235 3.78 -15.22 30.31
C GLY A 235 3.86 -16.32 29.24
N SER A 236 3.82 -15.98 27.94
CA SER A 236 4.06 -16.95 26.85
C SER A 236 5.40 -16.60 26.21
N ALA A 237 6.40 -17.45 26.42
CA ALA A 237 7.78 -17.23 25.96
C ALA A 237 8.01 -17.62 24.49
N SER A 238 6.95 -17.88 23.74
CA SER A 238 7.01 -18.39 22.36
C SER A 238 6.52 -17.32 21.38
N GLY A 239 7.32 -17.04 20.36
CA GLY A 239 7.09 -16.03 19.33
C GLY A 239 8.10 -14.88 19.37
N ILE A 240 8.30 -14.27 18.21
CA ILE A 240 9.16 -13.11 17.99
C ILE A 240 8.32 -11.84 18.05
N SER A 241 8.81 -10.83 18.76
CA SER A 241 8.13 -9.54 18.83
C SER A 241 8.22 -8.77 17.50
N PRO A 242 7.31 -7.81 17.22
CA PRO A 242 7.38 -7.01 16.00
C PRO A 242 8.71 -6.27 15.81
N VAL A 243 9.33 -5.82 16.91
CA VAL A 243 10.63 -5.13 16.89
C VAL A 243 11.76 -6.09 16.52
N GLU A 244 11.81 -7.28 17.13
CA GLU A 244 12.79 -8.30 16.78
C GLU A 244 12.61 -8.78 15.34
N GLY A 245 11.37 -8.94 14.87
CA GLY A 245 11.06 -9.27 13.48
C GLY A 245 11.61 -8.22 12.51
N GLU A 246 11.47 -6.93 12.83
CA GLU A 246 12.06 -5.85 12.04
C GLU A 246 13.60 -5.90 12.02
N LEU A 247 14.24 -6.22 13.15
CA LEU A 247 15.69 -6.39 13.19
C LEU A 247 16.14 -7.55 12.29
N ILE A 248 15.43 -8.67 12.29
CA ILE A 248 15.71 -9.82 11.41
C ILE A 248 15.57 -9.42 9.94
N ARG A 249 14.53 -8.66 9.57
CA ARG A 249 14.36 -8.17 8.20
C ARG A 249 15.53 -7.29 7.76
N ARG A 250 15.96 -6.36 8.61
CA ARG A 250 17.11 -5.48 8.30
C ARG A 250 18.41 -6.27 8.19
N ASP A 251 18.61 -7.26 9.05
CA ASP A 251 19.78 -8.14 9.00
C ASP A 251 19.81 -8.97 7.70
N VAL A 252 18.68 -9.58 7.31
CA VAL A 252 18.55 -10.28 6.03
C VAL A 252 18.78 -9.34 4.84
N ALA A 253 18.26 -8.12 4.88
CA ALA A 253 18.49 -7.12 3.83
C ALA A 253 19.99 -6.74 3.72
N HIS A 254 20.69 -6.58 4.83
CA HIS A 254 22.14 -6.35 4.84
C HIS A 254 22.91 -7.53 4.25
N GLN A 255 22.54 -8.76 4.61
CA GLN A 255 23.17 -9.97 4.04
C GLN A 255 22.92 -10.10 2.54
N ILE A 256 21.72 -9.73 2.06
CA ILE A 256 21.41 -9.67 0.62
C ILE A 256 22.30 -8.64 -0.08
N GLU A 257 22.41 -7.40 0.43
CA GLU A 257 23.28 -6.38 -0.16
C GLU A 257 24.74 -6.84 -0.21
N GLU A 258 25.24 -7.46 0.86
CA GLU A 258 26.61 -7.98 0.93
C GLU A 258 26.86 -9.10 -0.09
N GLN A 259 25.94 -10.07 -0.16
CA GLN A 259 26.04 -11.17 -1.12
C GLN A 259 25.90 -10.72 -2.58
N ALA A 260 25.04 -9.74 -2.85
CA ALA A 260 24.82 -9.18 -4.19
C ALA A 260 26.04 -8.39 -4.69
N ARG A 261 26.84 -7.79 -3.79
CA ARG A 261 28.12 -7.16 -4.14
C ARG A 261 29.23 -8.18 -4.40
N GLY A 262 29.11 -9.38 -3.86
CA GLY A 262 30.04 -10.49 -4.06
C GLY A 262 29.80 -11.28 -5.36
N GLN A 263 30.37 -12.49 -5.44
CA GLN A 263 30.15 -13.42 -6.57
C GLN A 263 28.89 -14.29 -6.39
N GLY A 264 27.98 -13.93 -5.47
CA GLY A 264 26.78 -14.69 -5.17
C GLY A 264 25.68 -14.48 -6.22
N LYS A 265 24.91 -15.53 -6.51
CA LYS A 265 23.67 -15.42 -7.31
C LYS A 265 22.51 -15.10 -6.39
N VAL A 266 22.31 -13.81 -6.09
CA VAL A 266 21.09 -13.34 -5.41
C VAL A 266 20.04 -12.98 -6.46
N PRO A 267 18.80 -13.48 -6.34
CA PRO A 267 17.70 -13.07 -7.21
C PRO A 267 17.43 -11.56 -7.19
N GLY A 268 17.19 -10.95 -8.35
CA GLY A 268 17.05 -9.49 -8.47
C GLY A 268 15.86 -8.89 -7.72
N HIS A 269 14.78 -9.64 -7.48
CA HIS A 269 13.64 -9.18 -6.68
C HIS A 269 14.02 -9.00 -5.19
N LEU A 270 14.86 -9.89 -4.64
CA LEU A 270 15.37 -9.75 -3.27
C LEU A 270 16.34 -8.58 -3.12
N VAL A 271 17.16 -8.32 -4.15
CA VAL A 271 18.06 -7.15 -4.16
C VAL A 271 17.24 -5.86 -4.10
N ARG A 272 16.19 -5.74 -4.93
CA ARG A 272 15.27 -4.57 -4.90
C ARG A 272 14.59 -4.42 -3.54
N TRP A 273 14.07 -5.52 -2.97
CA TRP A 273 13.47 -5.50 -1.64
C TRP A 273 14.47 -5.04 -0.57
N ALA A 274 15.72 -5.51 -0.61
CA ALA A 274 16.75 -5.12 0.35
C ALA A 274 17.12 -3.64 0.24
N GLU A 275 17.27 -3.12 -0.98
CA GLU A 275 17.51 -1.69 -1.23
C GLU A 275 16.38 -0.83 -0.68
N GLU A 276 15.12 -1.19 -0.96
CA GLU A 276 13.93 -0.48 -0.47
C GLU A 276 13.86 -0.51 1.07
N LYS A 277 14.20 -1.64 1.69
CA LYS A 277 14.17 -1.81 3.15
C LYS A 277 15.28 -1.03 3.87
N LEU A 278 16.50 -1.00 3.30
CA LEU A 278 17.65 -0.33 3.91
C LEU A 278 17.69 1.16 3.60
N ARG A 279 17.21 1.56 2.42
CA ARG A 279 17.22 2.94 1.93
C ARG A 279 15.81 3.35 1.54
N PRO A 280 14.88 3.46 2.51
CA PRO A 280 13.52 3.87 2.21
C PRO A 280 13.56 5.27 1.60
N LYS A 281 13.02 5.42 0.38
CA LYS A 281 12.86 6.72 -0.27
C LYS A 281 11.87 7.54 0.57
N ILE A 282 12.38 8.38 1.45
CA ILE A 282 11.51 9.31 2.17
C ILE A 282 10.92 10.26 1.12
N ASP A 283 9.60 10.36 1.10
CA ASP A 283 8.89 11.33 0.28
C ASP A 283 9.35 12.73 0.70
N TRP A 284 10.27 13.31 -0.08
CA TRP A 284 10.86 14.62 0.18
C TRP A 284 9.78 15.70 0.28
N LYS A 285 8.61 15.50 -0.33
CA LYS A 285 7.47 16.42 -0.21
C LYS A 285 6.90 16.41 1.21
N LYS A 286 6.82 15.25 1.87
CA LYS A 286 6.39 15.16 3.28
C LYS A 286 7.40 15.81 4.20
N GLN A 287 8.70 15.62 3.95
CA GLN A 287 9.74 16.30 4.73
C GLN A 287 9.72 17.81 4.52
N LEU A 288 9.59 18.28 3.27
CA LEU A 288 9.47 19.69 2.92
C LEU A 288 8.23 20.32 3.58
N ALA A 289 7.08 19.65 3.50
CA ALA A 289 5.86 20.11 4.14
C ALA A 289 6.02 20.20 5.67
N SER A 290 6.63 19.19 6.30
CA SER A 290 6.91 19.20 7.74
C SER A 290 7.86 20.35 8.13
N ALA A 291 8.94 20.54 7.37
CA ALA A 291 9.92 21.60 7.60
C ALA A 291 9.33 23.00 7.44
N ILE A 292 8.56 23.24 6.36
CA ILE A 292 7.87 24.52 6.14
C ILE A 292 6.84 24.76 7.24
N ARG A 293 5.97 23.79 7.54
CA ARG A 293 4.95 23.93 8.59
C ARG A 293 5.56 24.24 9.95
N ARG A 294 6.64 23.55 10.33
CA ARG A 294 7.36 23.80 11.58
C ARG A 294 7.98 25.20 11.59
N THR A 295 8.72 25.55 10.55
CA THR A 295 9.38 26.87 10.45
C THR A 295 8.36 28.00 10.49
N VAL A 296 7.27 27.88 9.74
CA VAL A 296 6.15 28.84 9.77
C VAL A 296 5.49 28.89 11.15
N ALA A 297 5.24 27.74 11.78
CA ALA A 297 4.62 27.66 13.09
C ALA A 297 5.47 28.31 14.19
N ASP A 298 6.78 28.07 14.18
CA ASP A 298 7.76 28.61 15.13
C ASP A 298 7.92 30.12 14.93
N THR A 299 7.91 30.57 13.68
CA THR A 299 8.09 31.98 13.32
C THR A 299 6.84 32.82 13.61
N ALA A 300 5.64 32.25 13.41
CA ALA A 300 4.37 32.95 13.66
C ALA A 300 4.13 33.29 15.15
N GLY A 301 4.82 32.63 16.08
CA GLY A 301 4.73 32.90 17.52
C GLY A 301 3.35 32.61 18.14
N ALA A 302 3.24 32.79 19.46
CA ALA A 302 2.00 32.63 20.21
C ALA A 302 1.10 33.87 20.01
N THR A 303 0.14 33.74 19.09
CA THR A 303 -1.16 34.43 19.04
C THR A 303 -1.16 35.93 19.34
N ASP A 304 -1.13 36.73 18.28
CA ASP A 304 -1.27 38.18 18.38
C ASP A 304 -2.76 38.58 18.37
N TYR A 305 -3.13 39.57 19.17
CA TYR A 305 -4.48 40.09 19.19
C TYR A 305 -4.66 41.09 18.05
N SER A 306 -5.47 40.74 17.06
CA SER A 306 -5.85 41.67 15.99
C SER A 306 -7.11 42.44 16.36
N TYR A 307 -6.99 43.77 16.36
CA TYR A 307 -8.11 44.73 16.45
C TYR A 307 -8.56 45.20 15.06
N SER A 308 -8.33 44.39 14.03
CA SER A 308 -8.82 44.66 12.67
C SER A 308 -10.35 44.67 12.64
N ARG A 309 -10.96 45.72 12.08
CA ARG A 309 -12.42 45.87 12.01
C ARG A 309 -13.04 44.69 11.24
N PRO A 310 -13.99 43.94 11.84
CA PRO A 310 -14.64 42.81 11.16
C PRO A 310 -15.34 43.22 9.87
N SER A 311 -15.51 42.27 8.95
CA SER A 311 -16.20 42.52 7.68
C SER A 311 -17.60 43.12 7.92
N ARG A 312 -18.03 44.07 7.07
CA ARG A 312 -19.36 44.71 7.15
C ARG A 312 -20.51 43.69 7.17
N ARG A 313 -20.31 42.48 6.63
CA ARG A 313 -21.31 41.39 6.62
C ARG A 313 -21.46 40.66 7.97
N GLN A 314 -20.46 40.73 8.86
CA GLN A 314 -20.48 40.11 10.20
C GLN A 314 -20.76 41.10 11.35
N GLY A 315 -20.89 42.40 11.05
CA GLY A 315 -20.99 43.48 12.04
C GLY A 315 -22.35 43.63 12.73
N LYS A 316 -22.94 42.55 13.28
CA LYS A 316 -24.15 42.66 14.14
C LYS A 316 -23.87 43.05 15.59
N VAL A 317 -22.60 43.02 16.02
CA VAL A 317 -22.19 43.46 17.36
C VAL A 317 -21.81 44.94 17.29
N GLY A 318 -22.55 45.79 18.02
CA GLY A 318 -22.20 47.19 18.28
C GLY A 318 -22.14 48.15 17.08
N LYS A 319 -22.78 47.85 15.93
CA LYS A 319 -22.71 48.69 14.70
C LYS A 319 -21.27 49.05 14.26
N GLY A 320 -20.27 48.25 14.65
CA GLY A 320 -18.85 48.54 14.38
C GLY A 320 -18.21 49.62 15.25
N GLU A 321 -18.84 50.00 16.37
CA GLU A 321 -18.30 50.93 17.39
C GLU A 321 -17.40 50.21 18.41
N VAL A 322 -17.60 48.91 18.63
CA VAL A 322 -16.78 48.09 19.52
C VAL A 322 -15.98 47.07 18.70
N ILE A 323 -14.65 47.18 18.72
CA ILE A 323 -13.74 46.22 18.08
C ILE A 323 -13.27 45.24 19.15
N LEU A 324 -13.73 43.99 19.07
CA LEU A 324 -13.27 42.94 19.96
C LEU A 324 -11.92 42.38 19.48
N PRO A 325 -10.98 42.07 20.39
CA PRO A 325 -9.73 41.42 20.04
C PRO A 325 -10.03 40.05 19.41
N SER A 326 -9.48 39.80 18.23
CA SER A 326 -9.53 38.50 17.57
C SER A 326 -8.16 37.86 17.60
N LEU A 327 -8.09 36.61 18.04
CA LEU A 327 -6.84 35.85 18.02
C LEU A 327 -6.47 35.57 16.57
N ARG A 328 -5.36 36.14 16.07
CA ARG A 328 -4.83 35.81 14.75
C ARG A 328 -3.47 35.15 14.88
N ARG A 329 -3.25 34.13 14.05
CA ARG A 329 -1.93 33.56 13.80
C ARG A 329 -1.50 33.97 12.39
N PRO A 330 -0.85 35.13 12.21
CA PRO A 330 -0.45 35.58 10.89
C PRO A 330 0.55 34.58 10.29
N VAL A 331 0.34 34.22 9.02
CA VAL A 331 1.35 33.47 8.27
C VAL A 331 2.52 34.41 8.01
N PRO A 332 3.75 34.07 8.39
CA PRO A 332 4.92 34.91 8.16
C PRO A 332 5.15 35.10 6.66
N ALA A 333 5.73 36.23 6.27
CA ALA A 333 6.08 36.48 4.88
C ALA A 333 7.16 35.46 4.43
N VAL A 334 6.90 34.78 3.31
CA VAL A 334 7.80 33.77 2.73
C VAL A 334 8.32 34.24 1.37
N ALA A 335 9.63 34.09 1.15
CA ALA A 335 10.27 34.29 -0.15
C ALA A 335 10.88 32.98 -0.64
N ILE A 336 10.74 32.70 -1.93
CA ILE A 336 11.36 31.56 -2.60
C ILE A 336 12.51 32.10 -3.46
N ILE A 337 13.70 31.57 -3.29
CA ILE A 337 14.89 31.85 -4.09
C ILE A 337 15.08 30.64 -4.99
N ALA A 338 14.94 30.82 -6.29
CA ALA A 338 14.99 29.74 -7.26
C ALA A 338 16.23 29.91 -8.15
N ASP A 339 17.12 28.93 -8.09
CA ASP A 339 18.32 28.85 -8.91
C ASP A 339 17.94 28.57 -10.37
N THR A 340 18.45 29.41 -11.27
CA THR A 340 18.19 29.36 -12.72
C THR A 340 19.43 29.00 -13.54
N SER A 341 20.42 28.40 -12.88
CA SER A 341 21.61 27.88 -13.55
C SER A 341 21.29 26.75 -14.52
N ALA A 342 22.19 26.53 -15.48
CA ALA A 342 22.00 25.59 -16.57
C ALA A 342 21.86 24.12 -16.12
N SER A 343 22.21 23.80 -14.87
CA SER A 343 22.11 22.45 -14.29
C SER A 343 20.72 22.12 -13.74
N ILE A 344 19.81 23.08 -13.63
CA ILE A 344 18.45 22.88 -13.12
C ILE A 344 17.44 22.94 -14.26
N SER A 345 16.58 21.93 -14.35
CA SER A 345 15.53 21.91 -15.37
C SER A 345 14.32 22.77 -14.98
N ASP A 346 13.76 23.48 -15.96
CA ASP A 346 12.53 24.27 -15.80
C ASP A 346 11.37 23.42 -15.25
N SER A 347 11.28 22.15 -15.66
CA SER A 347 10.24 21.22 -15.22
C SER A 347 10.39 20.83 -13.74
N MET A 348 11.62 20.65 -13.26
CA MET A 348 11.91 20.37 -11.85
C MET A 348 11.56 21.59 -11.00
N LEU A 349 11.98 22.77 -11.42
CA LEU A 349 11.74 24.02 -10.69
C LEU A 349 10.24 24.34 -10.61
N ALA A 350 9.50 24.18 -11.71
CA ALA A 350 8.06 24.36 -11.74
C ALA A 350 7.33 23.37 -10.81
N ARG A 351 7.73 22.09 -10.81
CA ARG A 351 7.15 21.06 -9.93
C ARG A 351 7.39 21.38 -8.45
N THR A 352 8.62 21.74 -8.09
CA THR A 352 8.99 22.06 -6.71
C THR A 352 8.27 23.32 -6.22
N LEU A 353 8.14 24.34 -7.07
CA LEU A 353 7.37 25.54 -6.75
C LEU A 353 5.88 25.27 -6.58
N ALA A 354 5.29 24.38 -7.39
CA ALA A 354 3.88 24.00 -7.26
C ALA A 354 3.62 23.33 -5.89
N GLU A 355 4.50 22.44 -5.45
CA GLU A 355 4.41 21.78 -4.14
C GLU A 355 4.52 22.77 -2.98
N ILE A 356 5.54 23.65 -3.01
CA ILE A 356 5.73 24.69 -1.98
C ILE A 356 4.53 25.63 -1.94
N SER A 357 4.04 26.07 -3.10
CA SER A 357 2.86 26.92 -3.20
C SER A 357 1.62 26.23 -2.63
N GLY A 358 1.45 24.93 -2.87
CA GLY A 358 0.37 24.12 -2.30
C GLY A 358 0.44 24.07 -0.76
N ILE A 359 1.63 23.82 -0.22
CA ILE A 359 1.87 23.80 1.23
C ILE A 359 1.56 25.16 1.87
N LEU A 360 2.03 26.26 1.27
CA LEU A 360 1.80 27.61 1.78
C LEU A 360 0.32 28.03 1.70
N LYS A 361 -0.39 27.64 0.63
CA LYS A 361 -1.85 27.85 0.52
C LYS A 361 -2.60 27.13 1.63
N ALA A 362 -2.24 25.89 1.94
CA ALA A 362 -2.84 25.12 3.03
C ALA A 362 -2.57 25.75 4.42
N LEU A 363 -1.46 26.48 4.57
CA LEU A 363 -1.13 27.24 5.77
C LEU A 363 -1.89 28.58 5.89
N GLY A 364 -2.69 28.97 4.90
CA GLY A 364 -3.48 30.19 4.92
C GLY A 364 -2.83 31.40 4.22
N GLN A 365 -1.74 31.21 3.48
CA GLN A 365 -1.13 32.27 2.68
C GLN A 365 -2.03 32.63 1.48
N GLN A 366 -2.80 33.72 1.61
CA GLN A 366 -3.70 34.22 0.55
C GLN A 366 -3.03 35.20 -0.41
N GLU A 367 -1.89 35.73 -0.01
CA GLU A 367 -1.32 36.94 -0.60
C GLU A 367 -0.31 36.67 -1.73
N GLY A 368 -0.17 35.43 -2.21
CA GLY A 368 0.86 35.07 -3.18
C GLY A 368 2.28 35.08 -2.57
N VAL A 369 3.22 34.44 -3.25
CA VAL A 369 4.58 34.20 -2.74
C VAL A 369 5.57 34.99 -3.59
N GLN A 370 6.54 35.65 -2.94
CA GLN A 370 7.61 36.31 -3.67
C GLN A 370 8.64 35.28 -4.13
N VAL A 371 8.92 35.25 -5.43
CA VAL A 371 9.89 34.33 -6.02
C VAL A 371 10.97 35.16 -6.70
N LEU A 372 12.22 34.90 -6.31
CA LEU A 372 13.42 35.48 -6.88
C LEU A 372 14.08 34.43 -7.76
N ALA A 373 14.23 34.72 -9.06
CA ALA A 373 15.05 33.93 -9.95
C ALA A 373 16.50 34.42 -9.84
N VAL A 374 17.41 33.53 -9.49
CA VAL A 374 18.79 33.90 -9.12
C VAL A 374 19.78 33.06 -9.91
N ASP A 375 20.82 33.72 -10.41
CA ASP A 375 22.03 33.12 -10.93
C ASP A 375 23.24 33.73 -10.19
N HIS A 376 24.10 34.48 -10.86
CA HIS A 376 25.14 35.31 -10.25
C HIS A 376 24.56 36.55 -9.58
N THR A 377 23.37 36.98 -10.02
CA THR A 377 22.60 38.09 -9.42
C THR A 377 21.10 37.76 -9.45
N VAL A 378 20.28 38.60 -8.81
CA VAL A 378 18.82 38.46 -8.88
C VAL A 378 18.33 38.95 -10.24
N GLN A 379 17.96 38.01 -11.11
CA GLN A 379 17.47 38.30 -12.47
C GLN A 379 16.04 38.82 -12.47
N SER A 380 15.19 38.28 -11.60
CA SER A 380 13.84 38.77 -11.44
C SER A 380 13.29 38.53 -10.04
N CYS A 381 12.43 39.43 -9.57
CA CYS A 381 11.66 39.26 -8.34
C CYS A 381 10.18 39.49 -8.68
N ARG A 382 9.35 38.46 -8.55
CA ARG A 382 7.93 38.52 -8.89
C ARG A 382 7.08 37.91 -7.79
N ARG A 383 5.91 38.49 -7.57
CA ARG A 383 4.88 37.95 -6.68
C ARG A 383 3.99 37.01 -7.49
N MET A 384 4.03 35.72 -7.18
CA MET A 384 3.30 34.68 -7.89
C MET A 384 2.06 34.24 -7.11
N PHE A 385 0.93 34.14 -7.80
CA PHE A 385 -0.30 33.51 -7.28
C PHE A 385 -0.51 32.10 -7.85
N ARG A 386 0.16 31.80 -8.96
CA ARG A 386 0.05 30.60 -9.77
C ARG A 386 1.43 30.16 -10.27
N PRO A 387 1.79 28.86 -10.18
CA PRO A 387 3.10 28.36 -10.62
C PRO A 387 3.35 28.55 -12.12
N GLU A 388 2.32 28.66 -12.95
CA GLU A 388 2.46 28.71 -14.42
C GLU A 388 2.96 30.05 -14.96
N GLN A 389 3.15 31.05 -14.09
CA GLN A 389 3.59 32.41 -14.45
C GLN A 389 5.12 32.57 -14.52
N ILE A 390 5.85 31.47 -14.35
CA ILE A 390 7.30 31.48 -14.32
C ILE A 390 7.84 31.60 -15.75
N ARG A 391 8.61 32.66 -16.02
CA ARG A 391 9.53 32.73 -17.15
C ARG A 391 10.93 32.91 -16.57
N LEU A 392 11.73 31.85 -16.60
CA LEU A 392 13.11 31.90 -16.15
C LEU A 392 13.96 32.33 -17.34
N ALA A 393 14.80 33.33 -17.13
CA ALA A 393 15.85 33.71 -18.05
C ALA A 393 17.13 33.78 -17.22
N GLY A 394 18.10 32.92 -17.52
CA GLY A 394 19.35 32.78 -16.77
C GLY A 394 20.33 31.87 -17.52
N GLY A 395 21.63 32.11 -17.34
CA GLY A 395 22.71 31.36 -18.02
C GLY A 395 24.13 31.71 -17.56
N GLY A 396 24.30 32.36 -16.40
CA GLY A 396 25.60 32.65 -15.77
C GLY A 396 25.95 31.67 -14.64
N GLY A 397 27.08 31.90 -13.95
CA GLY A 397 27.43 31.18 -12.72
C GLY A 397 26.45 31.45 -11.56
N THR A 398 26.57 30.76 -10.42
CA THR A 398 25.54 30.72 -9.37
C THR A 398 26.03 31.25 -8.02
N ASP A 399 25.38 32.29 -7.49
CA ASP A 399 25.60 32.84 -6.14
C ASP A 399 24.26 33.02 -5.39
N MET A 400 23.91 32.04 -4.55
CA MET A 400 22.71 32.10 -3.71
C MET A 400 22.82 33.13 -2.57
N GLY A 401 24.03 33.61 -2.26
CA GLY A 401 24.23 34.74 -1.35
C GLY A 401 23.57 36.02 -1.88
N ALA A 402 23.74 36.32 -3.17
CA ALA A 402 23.06 37.45 -3.82
C ALA A 402 21.53 37.31 -3.78
N GLY A 403 21.03 36.08 -3.90
CA GLY A 403 19.60 35.77 -3.79
C GLY A 403 19.02 36.04 -2.41
N LEU A 404 19.72 35.61 -1.36
CA LEU A 404 19.32 35.85 0.03
C LEU A 404 19.40 37.33 0.41
N GLU A 405 20.44 38.04 -0.05
CA GLU A 405 20.54 39.49 0.16
C GLU A 405 19.39 40.24 -0.54
N GLY A 406 19.05 39.82 -1.76
CA GLY A 406 17.88 40.32 -2.48
C GLY A 406 16.59 40.13 -1.70
N ALA A 407 16.40 38.94 -1.10
CA ALA A 407 15.24 38.64 -0.26
C ALA A 407 15.18 39.52 1.00
N SER A 408 16.31 39.83 1.64
CA SER A 408 16.38 40.72 2.82
C SER A 408 16.00 42.17 2.53
N ARG A 409 16.06 42.60 1.26
CA ARG A 409 15.63 43.94 0.83
C ARG A 409 14.12 44.06 0.59
N LEU A 410 13.39 42.93 0.56
CA LEU A 410 11.96 42.92 0.30
C LEU A 410 11.14 43.52 1.47
N ARG A 411 9.97 44.04 1.12
CA ARG A 411 8.98 44.58 2.07
C ARG A 411 7.59 44.00 1.75
N PRO A 412 6.90 43.34 2.71
CA PRO A 412 7.36 43.02 4.07
C PRO A 412 8.61 42.11 4.06
N LEU A 413 9.45 42.23 5.10
CA LEU A 413 10.66 41.42 5.24
C LEU A 413 10.27 39.94 5.36
N PRO A 414 10.73 39.05 4.45
CA PRO A 414 10.45 37.63 4.57
C PRO A 414 11.12 37.08 5.82
N GLN A 415 10.35 36.37 6.64
CA GLN A 415 10.87 35.70 7.83
C GLN A 415 11.27 34.25 7.53
N VAL A 416 10.81 33.71 6.39
CA VAL A 416 11.21 32.40 5.87
C VAL A 416 11.69 32.55 4.43
N GLY A 417 12.91 32.08 4.15
CA GLY A 417 13.49 31.95 2.82
C GLY A 417 13.57 30.49 2.41
N ILE A 418 13.06 30.13 1.24
CA ILE A 418 13.18 28.77 0.69
C ILE A 418 14.06 28.82 -0.54
N VAL A 419 15.23 28.21 -0.51
CA VAL A 419 16.19 28.19 -1.62
C VAL A 419 16.05 26.87 -2.37
N LEU A 420 15.91 26.93 -3.70
CA LEU A 420 15.88 25.78 -4.59
C LEU A 420 17.18 25.81 -5.41
N THR A 421 18.05 24.81 -5.27
CA THR A 421 19.34 24.75 -5.98
C THR A 421 19.83 23.31 -6.05
N ASP A 422 20.79 23.02 -6.94
CA ASP A 422 21.54 21.76 -6.95
C ASP A 422 22.68 21.72 -5.91
N GLY A 423 22.98 22.88 -5.30
CA GLY A 423 23.96 23.06 -4.23
C GLY A 423 25.37 23.43 -4.70
N TYR A 424 25.61 23.61 -6.00
CA TYR A 424 26.91 24.05 -6.54
C TYR A 424 26.98 25.58 -6.65
N THR A 425 26.90 26.25 -5.49
CA THR A 425 26.82 27.70 -5.42
C THR A 425 27.60 28.26 -4.22
N SER A 426 27.99 29.53 -4.31
CA SER A 426 28.54 30.27 -3.17
C SER A 426 27.42 30.59 -2.17
N TRP A 427 27.73 30.39 -0.88
CA TRP A 427 26.81 30.65 0.22
C TRP A 427 27.34 31.78 1.11
N PRO A 428 26.47 32.58 1.74
CA PRO A 428 26.92 33.57 2.71
C PRO A 428 27.45 32.86 3.97
N PRO A 429 28.49 33.41 4.61
CA PRO A 429 29.11 32.79 5.78
C PRO A 429 28.20 32.77 7.01
N GLN A 430 27.17 33.63 7.04
CA GLN A 430 26.21 33.74 8.14
C GLN A 430 24.77 33.79 7.60
N PRO A 431 23.78 33.33 8.39
CA PRO A 431 22.37 33.41 8.01
C PRO A 431 21.89 34.86 7.90
N PRO A 432 20.96 35.18 6.98
CA PRO A 432 20.36 36.51 6.91
C PRO A 432 19.58 36.87 8.18
N GLN A 433 19.75 38.09 8.67
CA GLN A 433 19.14 38.52 9.92
C GLN A 433 17.60 38.50 9.84
N GLY A 434 16.96 37.84 10.81
CA GLY A 434 15.50 37.77 10.90
C GLY A 434 14.83 36.82 9.90
N MET A 435 15.60 36.02 9.15
CA MET A 435 15.09 35.06 8.18
C MET A 435 15.58 33.64 8.50
N ARG A 436 14.65 32.68 8.59
CA ARG A 436 14.95 31.24 8.65
C ARG A 436 15.03 30.69 7.23
N VAL A 437 16.08 29.92 6.93
CA VAL A 437 16.31 29.42 5.56
C VAL A 437 16.15 27.91 5.49
N ILE A 438 15.38 27.47 4.50
CA ILE A 438 15.23 26.07 4.10
C ILE A 438 15.87 25.93 2.72
N VAL A 439 16.79 24.98 2.55
CA VAL A 439 17.41 24.67 1.25
C VAL A 439 16.85 23.34 0.76
N VAL A 440 16.29 23.36 -0.45
CA VAL A 440 15.83 22.17 -1.17
C VAL A 440 16.88 21.85 -2.22
N LEU A 441 17.60 20.74 -2.00
CA LEU A 441 18.67 20.29 -2.87
C LEU A 441 18.16 19.26 -3.86
N SER A 442 18.36 19.52 -5.16
CA SER A 442 18.08 18.57 -6.23
C SER A 442 19.25 17.66 -6.57
N GLY A 443 20.46 17.94 -6.06
CA GLY A 443 21.68 17.19 -6.34
C GLY A 443 22.55 16.97 -5.11
N GLU A 444 23.79 16.53 -5.36
CA GLU A 444 24.80 16.22 -4.32
C GLU A 444 25.60 17.45 -3.83
N GLY A 445 25.19 18.65 -4.23
CA GLY A 445 25.87 19.88 -3.82
C GLY A 445 25.76 20.16 -2.31
N THR A 446 26.52 21.17 -1.86
CA THR A 446 26.62 21.49 -0.44
C THR A 446 25.66 22.60 -0.04
N ALA A 447 25.19 22.56 1.20
CA ALA A 447 24.43 23.63 1.83
C ALA A 447 25.04 23.96 3.19
N PRO A 448 24.92 25.22 3.67
CA PRO A 448 25.54 25.66 4.90
C PRO A 448 24.84 25.06 6.14
N ASP A 449 25.62 24.79 7.19
CA ASP A 449 25.15 24.15 8.43
C ASP A 449 24.05 24.92 9.18
N TRP A 450 23.98 26.25 8.95
CA TRP A 450 22.96 27.10 9.56
C TRP A 450 21.58 27.00 8.89
N ALA A 451 21.47 26.36 7.72
CA ALA A 451 20.23 26.21 6.98
C ALA A 451 19.61 24.81 7.16
N LYS A 452 18.27 24.71 7.09
CA LYS A 452 17.61 23.41 7.10
C LYS A 452 17.63 22.81 5.70
N VAL A 453 18.35 21.71 5.52
CA VAL A 453 18.48 21.03 4.22
C VAL A 453 17.42 19.94 4.05
N ILE A 454 16.82 19.89 2.87
CA ILE A 454 15.92 18.83 2.38
C ILE A 454 16.48 18.33 1.06
N GLN A 455 16.85 17.05 0.98
CA GLN A 455 17.27 16.44 -0.28
C GLN A 455 16.06 15.91 -1.05
N MET A 456 16.03 16.18 -2.36
CA MET A 456 15.07 15.62 -3.27
C MET A 456 15.51 14.21 -3.66
N SER A 457 14.86 13.21 -3.09
CA SER A 457 14.94 11.84 -3.58
C SER A 457 14.27 11.78 -4.95
N VAL A 458 15.03 11.51 -6.02
CA VAL A 458 14.49 11.28 -7.37
C VAL A 458 13.85 9.89 -7.49
#